data_AF-A0AAI8T7X9-F1
#
_entry.id   AF-A0AAI8T7X9-F1
#
_cell.length_a   1.000
_cell.length_b   1.000
_cell.length_c   1.000
_cell.angle_alpha   90.00
_cell.angle_beta   90.00
_cell.angle_gamma   90.00
#
_symmetry.space_group_name_H-M   'P 1'
#
loop_
_entity.id
_entity.type
_entity.pdbx_description
1 polymer ?
#
loop_
_entity_poly.entity_id
_entity_poly.type
_entity_poly.pdbx_seq_one_letter_code
_entity_poly.pdbx_strand_id
1 'polypeptide(L)'
;MRPSRRFPRYSSADVAILDILLSDGQCVDVAKKLRADGVPFIVHSALAPTEVDDAFRSGTFLVKPAGILDIVGAVTKLAAGDQRGTI
;
A
#
# COMPACT_ATOMS: atom_id res chain seq x y z
N MET A 1 20.91 -22.72 -10.91
CA MET A 1 20.10 -22.27 -9.75
C MET A 1 19.92 -20.77 -9.88
N ARG A 2 18.75 -20.28 -10.29
CA ARG A 2 18.49 -18.83 -10.44
C ARG A 2 18.21 -18.24 -9.06
N PRO A 3 18.74 -17.06 -8.70
CA PRO A 3 18.45 -16.48 -7.40
C PRO A 3 16.96 -16.13 -7.33
N SER A 4 16.29 -16.75 -6.37
CA SER A 4 14.92 -16.43 -5.95
C SER A 4 14.87 -14.94 -5.61
N ARG A 5 14.09 -14.18 -6.40
CA ARG A 5 13.85 -12.74 -6.18
C ARG A 5 13.27 -12.58 -4.78
N ARG A 6 14.12 -12.19 -3.83
CA ARG A 6 13.69 -11.89 -2.47
C ARG A 6 13.06 -10.51 -2.52
N PHE A 7 11.76 -10.42 -2.24
CA PHE A 7 11.10 -9.13 -2.07
C PHE A 7 11.83 -8.34 -0.96
N PRO A 8 12.01 -7.02 -1.13
CA PRO A 8 12.56 -6.16 -0.08
C PRO A 8 11.79 -6.37 1.23
N ARG A 9 12.47 -6.29 2.37
CA ARG A 9 11.77 -6.17 3.65
C ARG A 9 10.91 -4.91 3.56
N TYR A 10 9.61 -5.01 3.85
CA TYR A 10 8.66 -3.89 3.77
C TYR A 10 9.14 -2.61 4.46
N SER A 11 10.01 -2.75 5.47
CA SER A 11 10.66 -1.68 6.23
C SER A 11 11.62 -0.76 5.48
N SER A 12 11.68 -0.78 4.14
CA SER A 12 12.49 0.18 3.35
C SER A 12 11.71 0.96 2.30
N ALA A 13 10.39 0.80 2.25
CA ALA A 13 9.56 1.54 1.31
C ALA A 13 9.09 2.84 1.96
N ASP A 14 9.28 3.98 1.29
CA ASP A 14 8.75 5.26 1.75
C ASP A 14 7.22 5.31 1.60
N VAL A 15 6.68 4.68 0.55
CA VAL A 15 5.24 4.50 0.33
C VAL A 15 5.01 3.16 -0.38
N ALA A 16 3.98 2.41 0.02
CA ALA A 16 3.56 1.19 -0.66
C ALA A 16 2.24 1.37 -1.44
N ILE A 17 2.07 0.64 -2.54
CA ILE A 17 0.79 0.53 -3.25
C ILE A 17 0.35 -0.93 -3.16
N LEU A 18 -0.88 -1.15 -2.70
CA LEU A 18 -1.41 -2.46 -2.37
C LEU A 18 -2.72 -2.71 -3.11
N ASP A 19 -2.80 -3.80 -3.86
CA ASP A 19 -4.07 -4.33 -4.35
C ASP A 19 -4.61 -5.35 -3.35
N ILE A 20 -5.88 -5.23 -2.97
CA ILE A 20 -6.50 -6.08 -1.95
C ILE A 20 -6.63 -7.51 -2.44
N LEU A 21 -7.14 -7.70 -3.66
CA LEU A 21 -7.45 -9.01 -4.21
C LEU A 21 -6.37 -9.42 -5.21
N LEU A 22 -5.54 -10.37 -4.80
CA LEU A 22 -4.52 -10.99 -5.62
C LEU A 22 -4.98 -12.39 -6.06
N SER A 23 -4.22 -13.02 -6.95
CA SER A 23 -4.54 -14.34 -7.50
C SER A 23 -4.58 -15.45 -6.43
N ASP A 24 -3.88 -15.25 -5.32
CA ASP A 24 -3.78 -16.14 -4.16
C ASP A 24 -4.73 -15.75 -3.01
N GLY A 25 -5.56 -14.71 -3.20
CA GLY A 25 -6.55 -14.26 -2.24
C GLY A 25 -6.33 -12.84 -1.74
N GLN A 26 -6.87 -12.51 -0.57
CA GLN A 26 -6.76 -11.18 0.00
C GLN A 26 -5.42 -10.98 0.73
N CYS A 27 -4.71 -9.91 0.42
CA CYS A 27 -3.39 -9.62 1.00
C CYS A 27 -3.44 -8.98 2.41
N VAL A 28 -4.41 -9.37 3.25
CA VAL A 28 -4.68 -8.77 4.56
C VAL A 28 -3.43 -8.70 5.44
N ASP A 29 -2.63 -9.77 5.45
CA ASP A 29 -1.41 -9.86 6.27
C ASP A 29 -0.36 -8.83 5.83
N VAL A 30 -0.31 -8.48 4.55
CA VAL A 30 0.57 -7.43 4.03
C VAL A 30 0.13 -6.05 4.52
N ALA A 31 -1.19 -5.77 4.50
CA ALA A 31 -1.71 -4.51 5.05
C ALA A 31 -1.43 -4.38 6.55
N LYS A 32 -1.62 -5.46 7.31
CA LYS A 32 -1.28 -5.52 8.74
C LYS A 32 0.20 -5.29 8.98
N LYS A 33 1.06 -5.88 8.15
CA LYS A 33 2.52 -5.71 8.20
C LYS A 33 2.92 -4.25 7.96
N LEU A 34 2.44 -3.65 6.87
CA LEU A 34 2.72 -2.24 6.53
C LEU A 34 2.30 -1.29 7.64
N ARG A 35 1.11 -1.52 8.22
CA ARG A 35 0.61 -0.75 9.37
C ARG A 35 1.50 -0.92 10.59
N ALA A 36 1.91 -2.15 10.92
CA ALA A 36 2.79 -2.42 12.06
C ALA A 36 4.19 -1.81 11.89
N ASP A 37 4.69 -1.80 10.64
CA ASP A 37 5.98 -1.24 10.27
C ASP A 37 5.92 0.31 10.09
N GLY A 38 4.75 0.93 10.24
CA GLY A 38 4.57 2.38 10.11
C GLY A 38 4.67 2.91 8.67
N VAL A 39 4.64 2.03 7.67
CA VAL A 39 4.80 2.40 6.26
C VAL A 39 3.46 2.92 5.72
N PRO A 40 3.40 4.17 5.19
CA PRO A 40 2.19 4.67 4.57
C PRO A 40 1.91 3.92 3.26
N PHE A 41 0.63 3.61 2.99
CA PHE A 41 0.26 2.88 1.80
C PHE A 41 -1.04 3.33 1.13
N ILE A 42 -1.12 3.10 -0.17
CA ILE A 42 -2.27 3.33 -1.03
C ILE A 42 -2.93 1.99 -1.31
N VAL A 43 -4.24 1.92 -1.13
CA VAL A 43 -5.04 0.75 -1.49
C VAL A 43 -5.62 0.96 -2.88
N HIS A 44 -5.03 0.32 -3.87
CA HIS A 44 -5.47 0.39 -5.26
C HIS A 44 -6.19 -0.89 -5.67
N SER A 45 -7.51 -0.94 -5.42
CA SER A 45 -8.32 -2.12 -5.69
C SER A 45 -9.67 -1.77 -6.32
N ALA A 46 -10.33 -2.78 -6.91
CA ALA A 46 -11.68 -2.66 -7.43
C ALA A 46 -12.75 -2.80 -6.33
N LEU A 47 -12.37 -3.29 -5.14
CA LEU A 47 -13.26 -3.46 -3.99
C LEU A 47 -13.53 -2.11 -3.30
N ALA A 48 -14.76 -1.95 -2.81
CA ALA A 48 -15.15 -0.76 -2.07
C ALA A 48 -14.57 -0.77 -0.63
N PRO A 49 -14.23 0.39 -0.04
CA PRO A 49 -13.70 0.49 1.33
C PRO A 49 -14.63 -0.07 2.41
N THR A 50 -15.92 -0.23 2.11
CA THR A 50 -16.93 -0.76 3.03
C THR A 50 -16.90 -2.28 3.16
N GLU A 51 -16.22 -2.97 2.24
CA GLU A 51 -16.24 -4.44 2.12
C GLU A 51 -14.90 -5.09 2.52
N VAL A 52 -13.99 -4.31 3.10
CA VAL A 52 -12.59 -4.71 3.29
C VAL A 52 -12.21 -4.71 4.77
N ASP A 53 -11.26 -5.57 5.13
CA ASP A 53 -10.71 -5.70 6.48
C ASP A 53 -10.22 -4.34 7.02
N ASP A 54 -10.38 -4.12 8.32
CA ASP A 54 -9.95 -2.88 9.00
C ASP A 54 -8.45 -2.59 8.80
N ALA A 55 -7.64 -3.60 8.49
CA ALA A 55 -6.24 -3.44 8.12
C ALA A 55 -6.04 -2.50 6.92
N PHE A 56 -6.97 -2.46 5.96
CA PHE A 56 -6.87 -1.60 4.78
C PHE A 56 -7.35 -0.18 5.04
N ARG A 57 -8.19 0.04 6.08
CA ARG A 57 -8.79 1.35 6.40
C ARG A 57 -7.78 2.43 6.76
N SER A 58 -6.58 2.06 7.21
CA SER A 58 -5.51 3.01 7.48
C SER A 58 -4.80 3.54 6.22
N GLY A 59 -5.02 2.90 5.06
CA GLY A 59 -4.43 3.31 3.80
C GLY A 59 -5.28 4.32 3.04
N THR A 60 -4.65 5.03 2.09
CA THR A 60 -5.38 5.91 1.16
C THR A 60 -6.02 5.08 0.06
N PHE A 61 -7.35 5.04 -0.02
CA PHE A 61 -8.02 4.29 -1.08
C PHE A 61 -8.00 5.04 -2.41
N LEU A 62 -7.58 4.33 -3.45
CA LEU A 62 -7.64 4.78 -4.83
C LEU A 62 -8.32 3.68 -5.65
N VAL A 63 -9.65 3.77 -5.74
CA VAL A 63 -10.49 2.74 -6.37
C VAL A 63 -10.19 2.64 -7.87
N LYS A 64 -10.15 1.42 -8.39
CA LYS A 64 -10.01 1.17 -9.83
C LYS A 64 -11.32 1.55 -10.57
N PRO A 65 -11.24 2.09 -11.80
CA PRO A 65 -10.02 2.46 -12.51
C PRO A 65 -9.46 3.80 -12.00
N ALA A 66 -8.15 3.87 -11.81
CA ALA A 66 -7.44 5.11 -11.54
C ALA A 66 -6.35 5.30 -12.58
N GLY A 67 -6.16 6.54 -13.04
CA GLY A 67 -5.10 6.86 -13.98
C GLY A 67 -3.73 6.85 -13.31
N ILE A 68 -2.68 6.74 -14.11
CA ILE A 68 -1.29 6.85 -13.63
C ILE A 68 -1.05 8.17 -12.90
N LEU A 69 -1.65 9.27 -13.36
CA LEU A 69 -1.52 10.57 -12.70
C LEU A 69 -2.16 10.61 -11.31
N ASP A 70 -3.27 9.88 -11.11
CA ASP A 70 -3.93 9.79 -9.81
C ASP A 70 -3.07 9.01 -8.82
N ILE A 71 -2.45 7.92 -9.27
CA ILE A 71 -1.51 7.12 -8.48
C ILE A 71 -0.29 7.96 -8.10
N VAL A 72 0.34 8.63 -9.08
CA VAL A 72 1.51 9.49 -8.83
C VAL A 72 1.16 10.63 -7.87
N GLY A 73 0.00 11.27 -8.04
CA GLY A 73 -0.47 12.33 -7.15
C GLY A 73 -0.69 11.84 -5.72
N ALA A 74 -1.27 10.64 -5.55
CA ALA A 74 -1.49 10.04 -4.24
C ALA A 74 -0.16 9.66 -3.55
N VAL A 75 0.78 9.05 -4.28
CA VAL A 75 2.11 8.71 -3.76
C VAL A 75 2.86 9.98 -3.35
N THR A 76 2.85 11.01 -4.20
CA THR A 76 3.55 12.27 -3.94
C THR A 76 3.01 12.96 -2.68
N LYS A 77 1.68 12.94 -2.48
CA LYS A 77 1.06 13.50 -1.26
C LYS A 77 1.46 12.71 0.00
N LEU A 78 1.47 11.38 -0.08
CA LEU A 78 1.85 10.55 1.06
C LEU A 78 3.34 10.68 1.40
N ALA A 79 4.21 10.65 0.41
CA ALA A 79 5.65 10.84 0.60
C ALA A 79 5.98 12.25 1.13
N ALA A 80 5.26 13.28 0.70
CA ALA A 80 5.42 14.64 1.21
C ALA A 80 4.87 14.82 2.64
N GLY A 81 3.85 14.05 3.03
CA GLY A 81 3.29 14.05 4.38
C GLY A 81 4.18 13.35 5.41
N ASP A 82 5.03 12.42 4.97
CA ASP A 82 5.94 11.65 5.82
C ASP A 82 7.23 12.42 6.20
N GLN A 83 7.51 13.56 5.54
CA GLN A 83 8.70 14.37 5.81
C GLN A 83 8.66 15.16 7.13
N ARG A 84 7.79 14.79 8.08
CA ARG A 84 7.67 15.40 9.42
C ARG A 84 8.21 14.52 10.55
N GLY A 85 8.97 13.49 10.21
CA GLY A 85 9.49 12.50 11.16
C GLY A 85 11.01 12.39 11.24
N THR A 86 11.77 13.48 11.15
CA THR A 86 13.21 13.45 11.47
C THR A 86 13.60 14.69 12.26
N ILE A 87 13.68 14.55 13.58
CA ILE A 87 14.44 15.46 14.47
C ILE A 87 15.81 14.87 14.76
#